data_AF-A0A4S5A2J4-F1
#
_entry.id   AF-A0A4S5A2J4-F1
#
_cell.length_a   1.000
_cell.length_b   1.000
_cell.length_c   1.000
_cell.angle_alpha   90.00
_cell.angle_beta   90.00
_cell.angle_gamma   90.00
#
_symmetry.space_group_name_H-M   'P 1'
#
loop_
_entity.id
_entity.type
_entity.pdbx_description
1 polymer ?
#
loop_
_entity_poly.entity_id
_entity_poly.type
_entity_poly.pdbx_seq_one_letter_code
_entity_poly.pdbx_strand_id
1 'polypeptide(L)'
;MSSARRIAAGTSARVGLAVLLGGVLAVVLFLRPGDDPAPPPTSPRSAAPSGVMPSATPSIPPSPKEFCDAYRTMAGAQSQYVVTPDARAAELLRERADQLLAVGTPASMPLTARGGFFVELSGVYASIGLALAPEAIPGAAELAEVQGASAAFGSFLAGSCPPF
;
A
#
# COMPACT_ATOMS: atom_id res chain seq x y z
N MET A 1 -24.01 -52.78 -29.62
CA MET A 1 -24.15 -52.51 -28.17
C MET A 1 -22.76 -52.53 -27.54
N SER A 2 -22.23 -51.38 -27.12
CA SER A 2 -21.10 -51.28 -26.17
C SER A 2 -20.99 -49.83 -25.68
N SER A 3 -21.47 -49.59 -24.46
CA SER A 3 -21.39 -48.31 -23.76
C SER A 3 -20.15 -48.29 -22.88
N ALA A 4 -19.24 -47.34 -23.10
CA ALA A 4 -18.11 -47.09 -22.21
C ALA A 4 -18.40 -45.87 -21.30
N ARG A 5 -18.46 -46.16 -20.00
CA ARG A 5 -18.65 -45.28 -18.85
C ARG A 5 -17.59 -44.16 -18.85
N ARG A 6 -18.01 -42.88 -18.88
CA ARG A 6 -17.16 -41.75 -18.45
C ARG A 6 -17.27 -41.62 -16.93
N ILE A 7 -16.13 -41.71 -16.25
CA ILE A 7 -16.01 -41.46 -14.81
C ILE A 7 -15.85 -39.95 -14.60
N ALA A 8 -16.72 -39.40 -13.75
CA ALA A 8 -16.73 -37.99 -13.38
C ALA A 8 -15.50 -37.64 -12.52
N ALA A 9 -14.66 -36.72 -13.00
CA ALA A 9 -13.65 -36.03 -12.22
C ALA A 9 -14.26 -34.73 -11.69
N GLY A 10 -14.79 -34.74 -10.46
CA GLY A 10 -15.53 -33.58 -9.93
C GLY A 10 -15.41 -33.33 -8.43
N THR A 11 -14.53 -34.03 -7.70
CA THR A 11 -14.62 -34.04 -6.23
C THR A 11 -13.32 -33.70 -5.49
N SER A 12 -12.14 -33.90 -6.09
CA SER A 12 -10.86 -33.78 -5.35
C SER A 12 -10.39 -32.33 -5.12
N ALA A 13 -10.75 -31.38 -6.00
CA ALA A 13 -10.29 -29.99 -5.87
C ALA A 13 -10.98 -29.22 -4.72
N ARG A 14 -12.21 -29.59 -4.36
CA ARG A 14 -12.99 -28.91 -3.32
C ARG A 14 -12.52 -29.26 -1.91
N VAL A 15 -11.96 -30.45 -1.71
CA VAL A 15 -11.48 -30.91 -0.40
C VAL A 15 -10.18 -30.21 0.00
N GLY A 16 -9.28 -29.96 -0.95
CA GLY A 16 -8.02 -29.24 -0.67
C GLY A 16 -8.24 -27.79 -0.22
N LEU A 17 -9.23 -27.11 -0.80
CA LEU A 17 -9.57 -25.73 -0.44
C LEU A 17 -10.21 -25.64 0.96
N ALA A 18 -11.07 -26.61 1.32
CA ALA A 18 -11.73 -26.65 2.62
C ALA A 18 -10.74 -26.89 3.78
N VAL A 19 -9.71 -27.73 3.57
CA VAL A 19 -8.67 -27.99 4.58
C VAL A 19 -7.79 -26.74 4.80
N LEU A 20 -7.46 -26.00 3.74
CA LEU A 20 -6.70 -24.75 3.86
C LEU A 20 -7.47 -23.66 4.62
N LEU A 21 -8.76 -23.49 4.33
CA LEU A 21 -9.61 -22.51 5.04
C LEU A 21 -9.84 -22.88 6.52
N GLY A 22 -10.01 -24.17 6.83
CA GLY A 22 -10.14 -24.64 8.22
C GLY A 22 -8.87 -24.40 9.05
N GLY A 23 -7.69 -24.62 8.46
CA GLY A 23 -6.41 -24.38 9.12
C GLY A 23 -6.18 -22.90 9.47
N VAL A 24 -6.48 -21.99 8.53
CA VAL A 24 -6.33 -20.54 8.75
C VAL A 24 -7.30 -20.03 9.81
N LEU A 25 -8.55 -20.51 9.81
CA LEU A 25 -9.56 -20.10 10.81
C LEU A 25 -9.19 -20.55 12.23
N ALA A 26 -8.61 -21.75 12.38
CA ALA A 26 -8.16 -22.26 13.68
C ALA A 26 -7.01 -21.43 14.26
N VAL A 27 -6.07 -20.97 13.42
CA VAL A 27 -4.96 -20.10 13.84
C VAL A 27 -5.46 -18.73 14.29
N VAL A 28 -6.43 -18.14 13.57
CA VAL A 28 -7.03 -16.85 13.94
C VAL A 28 -7.82 -16.94 15.26
N LEU A 29 -8.47 -18.07 15.53
CA LEU A 29 -9.20 -18.29 16.79
C LEU A 29 -8.25 -18.55 17.97
N PHE A 30 -7.12 -19.24 17.76
CA PHE A 30 -6.14 -19.51 18.82
C PHE A 30 -5.34 -18.25 19.22
N LEU A 31 -5.27 -17.26 18.34
CA LEU A 31 -4.59 -15.97 18.58
C LEU A 31 -5.51 -14.89 19.17
N ARG A 32 -6.74 -15.22 19.56
CA ARG A 32 -7.66 -14.28 20.22
C ARG A 32 -7.66 -14.51 21.73
N PRO A 33 -7.02 -13.65 22.55
CA PRO A 33 -7.27 -13.64 23.99
C PRO A 33 -8.66 -13.04 24.24
N GLY A 34 -9.52 -13.78 24.92
CA GLY A 34 -10.86 -13.35 25.33
C GLY A 34 -10.97 -13.11 26.85
N ASP A 35 -11.52 -11.93 27.17
CA ASP A 35 -12.37 -11.52 28.30
C ASP A 35 -11.87 -11.38 29.76
N ASP A 36 -12.38 -10.31 30.39
CA ASP A 36 -12.10 -9.59 31.66
C ASP A 36 -12.65 -10.31 32.94
N PRO A 37 -12.22 -9.99 34.18
CA PRO A 37 -13.00 -9.02 34.99
C PRO A 37 -12.27 -8.19 36.10
N ALA A 38 -12.57 -6.88 36.13
CA ALA A 38 -12.83 -5.93 37.25
C ALA A 38 -11.79 -5.61 38.40
N PRO A 39 -11.78 -4.35 38.95
CA PRO A 39 -10.65 -3.71 39.68
C PRO A 39 -10.81 -3.68 41.24
N PRO A 40 -9.78 -3.40 42.09
CA PRO A 40 -9.27 -2.03 42.43
C PRO A 40 -7.78 -1.99 42.95
N PRO A 41 -7.29 -0.94 43.65
CA PRO A 41 -7.12 0.48 43.33
C PRO A 41 -5.62 0.89 43.27
N THR A 42 -5.37 2.21 43.23
CA THR A 42 -4.11 2.96 43.55
C THR A 42 -3.20 3.36 42.37
N SER A 43 -3.25 4.66 42.04
CA SER A 43 -2.18 5.42 41.37
C SER A 43 -0.87 5.43 42.19
N PRO A 44 0.25 6.04 41.77
CA PRO A 44 0.59 6.64 40.47
C PRO A 44 1.96 6.18 39.91
N ARG A 45 2.12 6.03 38.60
CA ARG A 45 3.46 6.18 37.99
C ARG A 45 3.41 6.53 36.52
N SER A 46 4.08 7.63 36.19
CA SER A 46 4.34 8.12 34.85
C SER A 46 4.81 7.04 33.88
N ALA A 47 4.21 7.01 32.69
CA ALA A 47 4.82 6.46 31.49
C ALA A 47 4.29 7.24 30.27
N ALA A 48 5.13 8.10 29.71
CA ALA A 48 5.04 8.50 28.31
C ALA A 48 5.64 7.39 27.42
N PRO A 49 5.52 7.44 26.09
CA PRO A 49 4.50 8.06 25.25
C PRO A 49 3.75 6.98 24.44
N SER A 50 2.45 7.13 24.24
CA SER A 50 1.76 6.39 23.18
C SER A 50 2.29 6.87 21.83
N GLY A 51 3.03 6.00 21.15
CA GLY A 51 3.45 6.17 19.76
C GLY A 51 2.24 6.18 18.83
N VAL A 52 1.49 7.27 18.85
CA VAL A 52 0.59 7.64 17.78
C VAL A 52 1.49 8.21 16.70
N MET A 53 1.63 7.48 15.60
CA MET A 53 2.20 8.04 14.37
C MET A 53 1.42 9.33 14.10
N PRO A 54 2.07 10.51 14.05
CA PRO A 54 1.33 11.72 13.78
C PRO A 54 0.73 11.56 12.38
N SER A 55 -0.59 11.46 12.30
CA SER A 55 -1.35 11.90 11.12
C SER A 55 -1.15 13.41 11.02
N ALA A 56 0.07 13.83 10.70
CA ALA A 56 0.33 15.17 10.23
C ALA A 56 -0.18 15.19 8.80
N THR A 57 -1.51 15.32 8.64
CA THR A 57 -2.03 15.88 7.41
C THR A 57 -1.48 17.31 7.39
N PRO A 58 -0.53 17.66 6.50
CA PRO A 58 -0.06 19.03 6.45
C PRO A 58 -1.29 19.91 6.17
N SER A 59 -1.49 20.94 7.01
CA SER A 59 -2.63 21.86 6.85
C SER A 59 -2.60 22.62 5.52
N ILE A 60 -1.49 22.52 4.79
CA ILE A 60 -1.28 23.13 3.48
C ILE A 60 -0.81 22.02 2.53
N PRO A 61 -1.51 21.77 1.41
CA PRO A 61 -1.06 20.83 0.41
C PRO A 61 0.30 21.28 -0.16
N PRO A 62 1.21 20.36 -0.53
CA PRO A 62 2.51 20.73 -1.05
C PRO A 62 2.37 21.52 -2.34
N SER A 63 3.38 22.35 -2.62
CA SER A 63 3.53 22.93 -3.95
C SER A 63 3.85 21.83 -4.98
N PRO A 64 3.53 22.04 -6.27
CA PRO A 64 3.93 21.12 -7.33
C PRO A 64 5.44 20.88 -7.36
N LYS A 65 6.24 21.91 -7.04
CA LYS A 65 7.69 21.81 -6.98
C LYS A 65 8.16 20.83 -5.90
N GLU A 66 7.65 20.94 -4.68
CA GLU A 66 8.00 20.03 -3.57
C GLU A 66 7.64 18.59 -3.90
N PHE A 67 6.45 18.37 -4.47
CA PHE A 67 6.04 17.06 -4.96
C PHE A 67 7.01 16.53 -6.02
N CYS A 68 7.34 17.32 -7.04
CA CYS A 68 8.25 16.92 -8.11
C CYS A 68 9.67 16.64 -7.60
N ASP A 69 10.17 17.40 -6.62
CA ASP A 69 11.48 17.18 -6.01
C ASP A 69 11.53 15.83 -5.25
N ALA A 70 10.48 15.53 -4.48
CA ALA A 70 10.35 14.25 -3.78
C ALA A 70 10.15 13.08 -4.76
N TYR A 71 9.30 13.26 -5.78
CA TYR A 71 9.03 12.26 -6.81
C TYR A 71 10.31 11.87 -7.57
N ARG A 72 11.14 12.86 -7.93
CA ARG A 72 12.45 12.62 -8.55
C ARG A 72 13.40 11.83 -7.66
N THR A 73 13.40 12.12 -6.36
CA THR A 73 14.22 11.38 -5.39
C THR A 73 13.78 9.91 -5.30
N MET A 74 12.47 9.65 -5.29
CA MET A 74 11.90 8.30 -5.35
C MET A 74 12.24 7.59 -6.66
N ALA A 75 12.05 8.22 -7.82
CA ALA A 75 12.40 7.66 -9.12
C ALA A 75 13.92 7.34 -9.23
N GLY A 76 14.77 8.15 -8.60
CA GLY A 76 16.20 7.88 -8.47
C GLY A 76 16.49 6.62 -7.65
N ALA A 77 15.81 6.43 -6.52
CA ALA A 77 15.92 5.20 -5.72
C ALA A 77 15.37 3.98 -6.46
N GLN A 78 14.27 4.13 -7.21
CA GLN A 78 13.71 3.07 -8.04
C GLN A 78 14.71 2.63 -9.12
N SER A 79 15.37 3.58 -9.77
CA SER A 79 16.42 3.31 -10.76
C SER A 79 17.58 2.52 -10.13
N GLN A 80 17.99 2.87 -8.91
CA GLN A 80 19.03 2.12 -8.18
C GLN A 80 18.58 0.69 -7.87
N TYR A 81 17.35 0.51 -7.40
CA TYR A 81 16.79 -0.81 -7.11
C TYR A 81 16.70 -1.71 -8.35
N VAL A 82 16.30 -1.16 -9.50
CA VAL A 82 16.25 -1.91 -10.77
C VAL A 82 17.65 -2.38 -11.20
N VAL A 83 18.69 -1.59 -10.96
CA VAL A 83 20.07 -1.95 -11.32
C VAL A 83 20.67 -2.95 -10.32
N THR A 84 20.34 -2.84 -9.04
CA THR A 84 20.84 -3.74 -7.99
C THR A 84 19.74 -4.02 -6.96
N PRO A 85 18.93 -5.07 -7.17
CA PRO A 85 17.78 -5.37 -6.32
C PRO A 85 18.21 -6.12 -5.06
N ASP A 86 18.94 -5.44 -4.18
CA ASP A 86 19.35 -5.95 -2.86
C ASP A 86 18.53 -5.34 -1.71
N ALA A 87 18.75 -5.84 -0.50
CA ALA A 87 18.02 -5.40 0.68
C ALA A 87 18.23 -3.91 1.00
N ARG A 88 19.42 -3.36 0.70
CA ARG A 88 19.72 -1.96 0.98
C ARG A 88 19.04 -1.05 -0.04
N ALA A 89 19.03 -1.43 -1.31
CA ALA A 89 18.32 -0.71 -2.36
C ALA A 89 16.80 -0.75 -2.15
N ALA A 90 16.26 -1.90 -1.71
CA ALA A 90 14.85 -2.03 -1.35
C ALA A 90 14.47 -1.12 -0.17
N GLU A 91 15.31 -1.05 0.87
CA GLU A 91 15.10 -0.15 2.01
C GLU A 91 15.13 1.32 1.58
N LEU A 92 16.10 1.72 0.74
CA LEU A 92 16.18 3.08 0.23
C LEU A 92 14.96 3.43 -0.62
N LEU A 93 14.52 2.52 -1.50
CA LEU A 93 13.32 2.71 -2.30
C LEU A 93 12.08 2.92 -1.42
N ARG A 94 11.91 2.09 -0.39
CA ARG A 94 10.84 2.24 0.60
C ARG A 94 10.92 3.60 1.29
N GLU A 95 12.08 4.00 1.79
CA GLU A 95 12.28 5.28 2.48
C GLU A 95 11.87 6.46 1.59
N ARG A 96 12.24 6.45 0.31
CA ARG A 96 11.88 7.53 -0.62
C ARG A 96 10.42 7.52 -1.03
N ALA A 97 9.81 6.34 -1.15
CA ALA A 97 8.37 6.23 -1.36
C ALA A 97 7.58 6.74 -0.15
N ASP A 98 7.98 6.35 1.08
CA ASP A 98 7.40 6.83 2.34
C ASP A 98 7.56 8.36 2.46
N GLN A 99 8.74 8.90 2.11
CA GLN A 99 8.99 10.33 2.11
C GLN A 99 8.09 11.08 1.11
N LEU A 100 7.87 10.52 -0.08
CA LEU A 100 6.98 11.09 -1.08
C LEU A 100 5.51 11.09 -0.60
N LEU A 101 5.06 10.01 0.06
CA LEU A 101 3.74 9.98 0.69
C LEU A 101 3.61 11.03 1.80
N ALA A 102 4.66 11.22 2.60
CA ALA A 102 4.68 12.22 3.67
C ALA A 102 4.62 13.66 3.13
N VAL A 103 5.20 13.94 1.95
CA VAL A 103 5.03 15.22 1.25
C VAL A 103 3.57 15.41 0.82
N GLY A 104 2.91 14.33 0.40
CA GLY A 104 1.50 14.35 -0.01
C GLY A 104 1.28 14.79 -1.45
N THR A 105 0.03 15.03 -1.82
CA THR A 105 -0.34 15.41 -3.19
C THR A 105 -0.66 16.91 -3.29
N PRO A 106 -0.14 17.61 -4.31
CA PRO A 106 -0.42 19.03 -4.49
C PRO A 106 -1.90 19.26 -4.83
N ALA A 107 -2.42 20.43 -4.45
CA ALA A 107 -3.81 20.80 -4.73
C ALA A 107 -4.12 20.86 -6.23
N SER A 108 -3.11 21.18 -7.05
CA SER A 108 -3.25 21.24 -8.51
C SER A 108 -3.30 19.87 -9.18
N MET A 109 -2.97 18.77 -8.48
CA MET A 109 -3.03 17.43 -9.05
C MET A 109 -4.50 16.97 -9.15
N PRO A 110 -5.02 16.72 -10.36
CA PRO A 110 -6.39 16.24 -10.54
C PRO A 110 -6.64 14.92 -9.82
N LEU A 111 -7.86 14.67 -9.37
CA LEU A 111 -8.22 13.41 -8.68
C LEU A 111 -7.88 12.16 -9.51
N THR A 112 -8.16 12.18 -10.81
CA THR A 112 -7.78 11.08 -11.73
C THR A 112 -6.27 10.87 -11.79
N ALA A 113 -5.48 11.95 -11.74
CA ALA A 113 -4.02 11.86 -11.68
C ALA A 113 -3.54 11.32 -10.31
N ARG A 114 -4.26 11.60 -9.21
CA ARG A 114 -4.00 10.95 -7.91
C ARG A 114 -4.25 9.44 -7.96
N GLY A 115 -5.28 9.00 -8.70
CA GLY A 115 -5.50 7.59 -8.99
C GLY A 115 -4.30 6.95 -9.71
N GLY A 116 -3.77 7.63 -10.74
CA GLY A 116 -2.56 7.17 -11.44
C GLY A 116 -1.32 7.14 -10.56
N PHE A 117 -1.16 8.15 -9.71
CA PHE A 117 -0.10 8.21 -8.70
C PHE A 117 -0.18 7.03 -7.71
N PHE A 118 -1.40 6.68 -7.26
CA PHE A 118 -1.62 5.52 -6.41
C PHE A 118 -1.26 4.20 -7.08
N VAL A 119 -1.63 4.01 -8.35
CA VAL A 119 -1.25 2.82 -9.13
C VAL A 119 0.27 2.70 -9.21
N GLU A 120 0.96 3.81 -9.48
CA GLU A 120 2.41 3.81 -9.60
C GLU A 120 3.10 3.47 -8.26
N LEU A 121 2.71 4.14 -7.16
CA LEU A 121 3.29 3.81 -5.86
C LEU A 121 2.95 2.40 -5.42
N SER A 122 1.75 1.91 -5.70
CA SER A 122 1.39 0.52 -5.43
C SER A 122 2.34 -0.45 -6.14
N GLY A 123 2.71 -0.15 -7.39
CA GLY A 123 3.74 -0.90 -8.12
C GLY A 123 5.12 -0.83 -7.47
N VAL A 124 5.52 0.34 -6.96
CA VAL A 124 6.78 0.53 -6.22
C VAL A 124 6.80 -0.33 -4.95
N TYR A 125 5.79 -0.24 -4.09
CA TYR A 125 5.71 -1.08 -2.87
C TYR A 125 5.64 -2.57 -3.22
N ALA A 126 4.86 -2.95 -4.24
CA ALA A 126 4.77 -4.35 -4.67
C ALA A 126 6.13 -4.90 -5.15
N SER A 127 6.96 -4.07 -5.80
CA SER A 127 8.29 -4.48 -6.26
C SER A 127 9.26 -4.86 -5.14
N ILE A 128 9.01 -4.41 -3.91
CA ILE A 128 9.76 -4.73 -2.70
C ILE A 128 8.98 -5.64 -1.73
N GLY A 129 7.90 -6.27 -2.21
CA GLY A 129 7.10 -7.23 -1.43
C GLY A 129 6.17 -6.59 -0.39
N LEU A 130 5.86 -5.31 -0.51
CA LEU A 130 4.96 -4.57 0.38
C LEU A 130 3.65 -4.21 -0.33
N ALA A 131 2.64 -3.85 0.45
CA ALA A 131 1.37 -3.34 -0.03
C ALA A 131 1.18 -1.88 0.41
N LEU A 132 0.74 -1.03 -0.51
CA LEU A 132 0.33 0.33 -0.18
C LEU A 132 -1.09 0.31 0.41
N ALA A 133 -1.30 1.00 1.52
CA ALA A 133 -2.63 1.15 2.11
C ALA A 133 -3.53 1.99 1.17
N PRO A 134 -4.80 1.60 0.95
CA PRO A 134 -5.70 2.31 0.03
C PRO A 134 -5.96 3.77 0.46
N GLU A 135 -5.88 4.06 1.75
CA GLU A 135 -6.03 5.39 2.34
C GLU A 135 -4.76 6.27 2.28
N ALA A 136 -3.62 5.74 1.81
CA ALA A 136 -2.35 6.46 1.78
C ALA A 136 -2.38 7.72 0.90
N ILE A 137 -3.22 7.72 -0.13
CA ILE A 137 -3.45 8.88 -1.00
C ILE A 137 -4.96 9.18 -1.00
N PRO A 138 -5.41 10.26 -0.34
CA PRO A 138 -6.83 10.56 -0.18
C PRO A 138 -7.59 10.63 -1.52
N GLY A 139 -8.64 9.80 -1.65
CA GLY A 139 -9.51 9.74 -2.82
C GLY A 139 -8.90 9.07 -4.06
N ALA A 140 -7.72 8.46 -3.95
CA ALA A 140 -7.04 7.89 -5.11
C ALA A 140 -7.38 6.42 -5.38
N ALA A 141 -7.56 5.59 -4.34
CA ALA A 141 -7.77 4.15 -4.51
C ALA A 141 -9.02 3.82 -5.34
N GLU A 142 -10.12 4.55 -5.14
CA GLU A 142 -11.36 4.40 -5.92
C GLU A 142 -11.19 4.81 -7.40
N LEU A 143 -10.19 5.65 -7.68
CA LEU A 143 -9.88 6.18 -9.00
C LEU A 143 -8.74 5.44 -9.70
N ALA A 144 -8.07 4.51 -9.00
CA ALA A 144 -6.96 3.73 -9.54
C ALA A 144 -7.40 2.83 -10.71
N GLU A 145 -8.63 2.30 -10.63
CA GLU A 145 -9.23 1.44 -11.67
C GLU A 145 -9.87 2.25 -12.82
N VAL A 146 -9.94 3.58 -12.70
CA VAL A 146 -10.53 4.43 -13.74
C VAL A 146 -9.60 4.46 -14.96
N GLN A 147 -10.15 4.16 -16.13
CA GLN A 147 -9.40 4.17 -17.38
C GLN A 147 -8.73 5.54 -17.60
N GLY A 148 -7.42 5.52 -17.84
CA GLY A 148 -6.63 6.74 -18.08
C GLY A 148 -6.02 7.38 -16.82
N ALA A 149 -6.20 6.82 -15.62
CA ALA A 149 -5.60 7.34 -14.39
C ALA A 149 -4.07 7.53 -14.49
N SER A 150 -3.33 6.51 -14.96
CA SER A 150 -1.88 6.60 -15.17
C SER A 150 -1.49 7.64 -16.23
N ALA A 151 -2.28 7.77 -17.30
CA ALA A 151 -2.02 8.77 -18.35
C ALA A 151 -2.24 10.20 -17.82
N ALA A 152 -3.26 10.40 -16.97
CA ALA A 152 -3.51 11.66 -16.29
C ALA A 152 -2.36 12.01 -15.33
N PHE A 153 -1.81 11.03 -14.60
CA PHE A 153 -0.63 11.23 -13.77
C PHE A 153 0.60 11.62 -14.60
N GLY A 154 0.88 10.90 -15.69
CA GLY A 154 1.97 11.25 -16.61
C GLY A 154 1.82 12.66 -17.21
N SER A 155 0.59 13.05 -17.56
CA SER A 155 0.29 14.40 -18.05
C SER A 155 0.51 15.47 -16.98
N PHE A 156 0.14 15.19 -15.73
CA PHE A 156 0.42 16.07 -14.61
C PHE A 156 1.94 16.25 -14.40
N LEU A 157 2.71 15.17 -14.43
CA LEU A 157 4.18 15.23 -14.31
C LEU A 157 4.78 16.06 -15.45
N ALA A 158 4.36 15.84 -16.69
CA ALA A 158 4.87 16.57 -17.85
C ALA A 158 4.56 18.07 -17.80
N GLY A 159 3.41 18.46 -17.23
CA GLY A 159 3.01 19.87 -17.12
C GLY A 159 3.53 20.59 -15.87
N SER A 160 3.77 19.85 -14.79
CA SER A 160 4.05 20.43 -13.46
C SER A 160 5.48 20.24 -13.00
N CYS A 161 6.17 19.19 -13.47
CA CYS A 161 7.56 18.94 -13.12
C CYS A 161 8.46 19.50 -14.23
N PRO A 162 9.32 20.49 -13.93
CA PRO A 162 10.20 21.06 -14.94
C PRO A 162 11.11 19.98 -15.54
N PRO A 163 11.34 20.01 -16.87
CA PRO A 163 12.32 19.15 -17.51
C PRO A 163 13.72 19.51 -17.01
N PHE A 164 14.61 18.53 -17.08
CA PHE A 164 16.02 18.70 -16.75
C PHE A 164 16.77 19.42 -17.87
#